data_AF-A0A1C6QXY2-F1
#
_entry.id   AF-A0A1C6QXY2-F1
#
_cell.length_a   1.000
_cell.length_b   1.000
_cell.length_c   1.000
_cell.angle_alpha   90.00
_cell.angle_beta   90.00
_cell.angle_gamma   90.00
#
_symmetry.space_group_name_H-M   'P 1'
#
loop_
_entity.id
_entity.type
_entity.pdbx_description
1 polymer ?
#
loop_
_entity_poly.entity_id
_entity_poly.type
_entity_poly.pdbx_seq_one_letter_code
_entity_poly.pdbx_strand_id
1 'polypeptide(L)'
;MANTVPPELWERVVVVRWPELLDKVSTEEQATAAKLGAVVCGLALEHRLQVATDPPLNSRRRNADGDWRPRNHALSQSRGAVHAHALPGLWQSTWELWQELSTLEPPSDGRPLLTTGAGRVVFPAPTVEGPPAAAT
;
A
#
# COMPACT_ATOMS: atom_id res chain seq x y z
N MET A 1 8.27 -12.56 -10.11
CA MET A 1 8.29 -12.94 -8.68
C MET A 1 7.81 -11.76 -7.87
N ALA A 2 6.70 -11.92 -7.15
CA ALA A 2 6.30 -10.98 -6.10
C ALA A 2 7.07 -11.38 -4.84
N ASN A 3 7.93 -10.49 -4.32
CA ASN A 3 8.59 -10.71 -3.05
C ASN A 3 7.59 -10.33 -1.96
N THR A 4 6.93 -11.32 -1.37
CA THR A 4 6.11 -11.10 -0.18
C THR A 4 6.93 -11.53 1.03
N VAL A 5 6.96 -10.68 2.06
CA VAL A 5 7.43 -11.10 3.39
C VAL A 5 6.37 -12.03 3.95
N PRO A 6 6.71 -13.12 4.65
CA PRO A 6 5.72 -13.93 5.33
C PRO A 6 4.90 -13.08 6.33
N PRO A 7 3.59 -13.34 6.46
CA PRO A 7 2.67 -12.51 7.24
C PRO A 7 3.03 -12.46 8.73
N GLU A 8 3.66 -13.51 9.26
CA GLU A 8 4.20 -13.56 10.62
C GLU A 8 5.26 -12.47 10.93
N LEU A 9 5.84 -11.83 9.91
CA LEU A 9 6.76 -10.70 10.09
C LEU A 9 6.10 -9.33 9.87
N TRP A 10 4.80 -9.30 9.55
CA TRP A 10 4.09 -8.04 9.29
C TRP A 10 3.63 -7.42 10.60
N GLU A 11 4.11 -6.20 10.90
CA GLU A 11 3.65 -5.43 12.06
C GLU A 11 2.24 -4.85 11.85
N ARG A 12 1.92 -4.50 10.60
CA ARG A 12 0.62 -3.93 10.21
C ARG A 12 0.36 -4.09 8.72
N VAL A 13 -0.92 -4.14 8.36
CA VAL A 13 -1.39 -4.04 6.98
C VAL A 13 -2.34 -2.87 6.88
N VAL A 14 -1.98 -1.88 6.08
CA VAL A 14 -2.82 -0.71 5.79
C VAL A 14 -3.54 -0.94 4.47
N VAL A 15 -4.85 -0.74 4.47
CA VAL A 15 -5.73 -0.85 3.31
C VAL A 15 -6.45 0.47 3.12
N VAL A 16 -6.29 1.07 1.95
CA VAL A 16 -7.01 2.28 1.54
C VAL A 16 -7.98 1.95 0.40
N ARG A 17 -9.28 2.11 0.65
CA ARG A 17 -10.34 1.99 -0.35
C ARG A 17 -10.48 3.31 -1.09
N TRP A 18 -9.48 3.61 -1.93
CA TRP A 18 -9.40 4.88 -2.66
C TRP A 18 -10.66 5.26 -3.46
N PRO A 19 -11.52 4.35 -4.00
CA PRO A 19 -12.73 4.78 -4.70
C PRO A 19 -13.68 5.58 -3.80
N GLU A 20 -13.70 5.30 -2.50
CA GLU A 20 -14.52 6.01 -1.50
C GLU A 20 -13.99 7.44 -1.23
N LEU A 21 -12.85 7.81 -1.79
CA LEU A 21 -12.27 9.16 -1.69
C LEU A 21 -12.62 10.04 -2.89
N LEU A 22 -13.24 9.50 -3.95
CA LEU A 22 -13.55 10.26 -5.17
C LEU A 22 -14.52 11.43 -4.92
N ASP A 23 -15.44 11.30 -3.98
CA ASP A 23 -16.37 12.38 -3.64
C ASP A 23 -15.67 13.59 -2.98
N LYS A 24 -14.42 13.43 -2.56
CA LYS A 24 -13.60 14.49 -1.94
C LYS A 24 -12.76 15.27 -2.95
N VAL A 25 -12.69 14.84 -4.20
CA VAL A 25 -11.87 15.49 -5.24
C VAL A 25 -12.75 16.29 -6.21
N SER A 26 -12.14 17.13 -7.03
CA SER A 26 -12.87 18.00 -7.97
C SER A 26 -13.66 17.17 -8.99
N THR A 27 -14.75 17.75 -9.52
CA THR A 27 -15.56 17.09 -10.57
C THR A 27 -14.75 16.77 -11.83
N GLU A 28 -13.77 17.60 -12.18
CA GLU A 28 -12.85 17.35 -13.30
C GLU A 28 -11.98 16.11 -13.04
N GLU A 29 -11.47 15.98 -11.82
CA GLU A 29 -10.66 14.83 -11.43
C GLU A 29 -11.49 13.55 -11.33
N GLN A 30 -12.73 13.64 -10.83
CA GLN A 30 -13.69 12.53 -10.87
C GLN A 30 -13.96 12.07 -12.31
N ALA A 31 -14.18 13.02 -13.24
CA ALA A 31 -14.37 12.70 -14.66
C ALA A 31 -13.11 12.07 -15.28
N THR A 32 -11.93 12.52 -14.87
CA THR A 32 -10.64 11.92 -15.29
C THR A 32 -10.50 10.50 -14.77
N ALA A 33 -10.82 10.25 -13.50
CA ALA A 33 -10.81 8.92 -12.90
C ALA A 33 -11.80 7.98 -13.61
N ALA A 34 -12.98 8.48 -13.98
CA ALA A 34 -13.97 7.71 -14.75
C ALA A 34 -13.44 7.32 -16.14
N LYS A 35 -12.74 8.23 -16.84
CA LYS A 35 -12.13 7.97 -18.16
C LYS A 35 -10.98 6.96 -18.08
N LEU A 36 -10.13 7.06 -17.05
CA LEU A 36 -8.99 6.15 -16.87
C LEU A 36 -9.43 4.75 -16.44
N GLY A 37 -10.52 4.67 -15.66
CA GLY A 37 -11.03 3.44 -15.09
C GLY A 37 -10.26 3.00 -13.84
N ALA A 38 -10.94 2.22 -12.98
CA ALA A 38 -10.48 1.91 -11.64
C ALA A 38 -9.09 1.24 -11.58
N VAL A 39 -8.79 0.35 -12.53
CA VAL A 39 -7.49 -0.34 -12.58
C VAL A 39 -6.35 0.64 -12.81
N VAL A 40 -6.50 1.60 -13.73
CA VAL A 40 -5.45 2.57 -14.03
C VAL A 40 -5.27 3.56 -12.89
N CYS A 41 -6.37 4.02 -12.28
CA CYS A 41 -6.32 4.85 -11.09
C CYS A 41 -5.56 4.15 -9.94
N GLY A 42 -5.88 2.88 -9.69
CA GLY A 42 -5.18 2.07 -8.67
C GLY A 42 -3.67 1.97 -8.95
N LEU A 43 -3.28 1.68 -10.19
CA LEU A 43 -1.87 1.60 -10.59
C LEU A 43 -1.15 2.96 -10.47
N ALA A 44 -1.84 4.07 -10.77
CA ALA A 44 -1.28 5.41 -10.63
C ALA A 44 -1.02 5.75 -9.16
N LEU A 45 -1.96 5.44 -8.27
CA LEU A 45 -1.81 5.61 -6.82
C LEU A 45 -0.70 4.71 -6.26
N GLU A 46 -0.66 3.43 -6.67
CA GLU A 46 0.40 2.50 -6.27
C GLU A 46 1.78 3.02 -6.68
N HIS A 47 1.92 3.50 -7.92
CA HIS A 47 3.17 4.06 -8.40
C HIS A 47 3.64 5.24 -7.55
N ARG A 48 2.74 6.18 -7.25
CA ARG A 48 3.08 7.32 -6.38
C ARG A 48 3.45 6.88 -4.98
N LEU A 49 2.77 5.87 -4.43
CA LEU A 49 3.12 5.29 -3.13
C LEU A 49 4.52 4.68 -3.14
N GLN A 50 4.87 3.92 -4.19
CA GLN A 50 6.22 3.36 -4.37
C GLN A 50 7.28 4.46 -4.46
N VAL A 51 7.03 5.54 -5.21
CA VAL A 51 7.96 6.68 -5.31
C VAL A 51 8.09 7.41 -3.96
N ALA A 52 6.99 7.58 -3.23
CA ALA A 52 6.98 8.30 -1.95
C ALA A 52 7.62 7.51 -0.80
N THR A 53 7.57 6.17 -0.84
CA THR A 53 8.01 5.30 0.27
C THR A 53 9.28 4.49 -0.01
N ASP A 54 9.74 4.43 -1.27
CA ASP A 54 10.87 3.63 -1.74
C ASP A 54 10.96 2.21 -1.10
N PRO A 55 9.87 1.40 -1.20
CA PRO A 55 9.74 0.21 -0.37
C PRO A 55 10.80 -0.84 -0.73
N PRO A 56 11.56 -1.37 0.25
CA PRO A 56 12.82 -2.10 0.02
C PRO A 56 12.69 -3.36 -0.85
N LEU A 57 11.52 -4.00 -0.85
CA LEU A 57 11.26 -5.23 -1.62
C LEU A 57 10.85 -4.97 -3.06
N ASN A 58 10.26 -3.81 -3.34
CA ASN A 58 9.82 -3.41 -4.67
C ASN A 58 10.81 -2.45 -5.34
N SER A 59 11.70 -1.82 -4.57
CA SER A 59 12.76 -0.92 -5.03
C SER A 59 14.05 -1.61 -5.42
N ARG A 60 14.12 -2.94 -5.41
CA ARG A 60 15.32 -3.68 -5.82
C ARG A 60 14.97 -4.80 -6.79
N ARG A 61 15.89 -5.09 -7.72
CA ARG A 61 15.80 -6.21 -8.66
C ARG A 61 17.10 -6.98 -8.64
N ARG A 62 17.03 -8.31 -8.71
CA ARG A 62 18.21 -9.15 -8.99
C ARG A 62 18.64 -9.02 -10.45
N ASN A 63 19.94 -8.82 -10.70
CA ASN A 63 20.54 -9.01 -12.03
C ASN A 63 20.74 -10.51 -12.31
N ALA A 64 21.23 -10.83 -13.52
CA ALA A 64 21.55 -12.21 -13.90
C ALA A 64 22.67 -12.83 -13.03
N ASP A 65 23.53 -11.99 -12.46
CA ASP A 65 24.66 -12.39 -11.62
C ASP A 65 24.28 -12.63 -10.14
N GLY A 66 23.02 -12.37 -9.77
CA GLY A 66 22.48 -12.57 -8.42
C GLY A 66 22.55 -11.35 -7.49
N ASP A 67 23.21 -10.27 -7.91
CA ASP A 67 23.29 -9.00 -7.18
C ASP A 67 21.97 -8.23 -7.18
N TRP A 68 21.73 -7.47 -6.12
CA TRP A 68 20.62 -6.53 -6.04
C TRP A 68 21.01 -5.16 -6.59
N ARG A 69 20.20 -4.65 -7.53
CA ARG A 69 20.30 -3.26 -8.01
C ARG A 69 19.04 -2.47 -7.66
N PRO A 70 19.17 -1.18 -7.33
CA PRO A 70 18.02 -0.31 -7.10
C PRO A 70 17.19 -0.17 -8.38
N ARG A 71 15.88 -0.09 -8.22
CA ARG A 71 14.91 0.29 -9.24
C ARG A 71 14.66 1.78 -9.12
N ASN A 72 14.89 2.49 -10.22
CA ASN A 72 14.48 3.89 -10.27
C ASN A 72 12.98 3.95 -10.59
N HIS A 73 12.16 4.01 -9.54
CA HIS A 73 10.71 4.13 -9.70
C HIS A 73 10.31 5.37 -10.49
N ALA A 74 11.02 6.49 -10.34
CA ALA A 74 10.72 7.73 -11.05
C ALA A 74 10.89 7.64 -12.58
N LEU A 75 11.67 6.68 -13.08
CA LEU A 75 11.86 6.43 -14.52
C LEU A 75 10.96 5.32 -15.07
N SER A 76 10.01 4.82 -14.27
CA SER A 76 9.09 3.78 -14.71
C SER A 76 8.21 4.24 -15.88
N GLN A 77 8.02 3.38 -16.88
CA GLN A 77 7.08 3.58 -17.99
C GLN A 77 5.82 2.71 -17.85
N SER A 78 5.56 2.17 -16.67
CA SER A 78 4.33 1.41 -16.41
C SER A 78 3.08 2.27 -16.64
N ARG A 79 1.93 1.62 -16.89
CA ARG A 79 0.64 2.32 -17.02
C ARG A 79 0.34 3.22 -15.82
N GLY A 80 0.69 2.79 -14.60
CA GLY A 80 0.56 3.62 -13.40
C GLY A 80 1.45 4.86 -13.43
N ALA A 81 2.71 4.71 -13.83
CA ALA A 81 3.67 5.81 -13.91
C ALA A 81 3.25 6.89 -14.92
N VAL A 82 2.78 6.47 -16.10
CA VAL A 82 2.30 7.39 -17.16
C VAL A 82 1.14 8.27 -16.67
N HIS A 83 0.28 7.74 -15.79
CA HIS A 83 -0.90 8.44 -15.28
C HIS A 83 -0.75 8.96 -13.84
N ALA A 84 0.43 8.86 -13.24
CA ALA A 84 0.64 9.19 -11.81
C ALA A 84 0.19 10.62 -11.46
N HIS A 85 0.41 11.57 -12.35
CA HIS A 85 0.07 12.98 -12.09
C HIS A 85 -1.33 13.39 -12.55
N ALA A 86 -2.11 12.48 -13.14
CA ALA A 86 -3.46 12.78 -13.63
C ALA A 86 -4.50 12.95 -12.52
N LEU A 87 -4.21 12.49 -11.30
CA LEU A 87 -5.13 12.45 -10.16
C LEU A 87 -4.46 13.06 -8.91
N PRO A 88 -4.17 14.38 -8.90
CA PRO A 88 -3.45 15.02 -7.81
C PRO A 88 -4.22 15.09 -6.49
N GLY A 89 -5.52 15.41 -6.51
CA GLY A 89 -6.35 15.48 -5.30
C GLY A 89 -6.60 14.10 -4.70
N LEU A 90 -6.85 13.09 -5.55
CA LEU A 90 -7.06 11.72 -5.11
C LEU A 90 -5.79 11.14 -4.49
N TRP A 91 -4.63 11.45 -5.07
CA TRP A 91 -3.34 11.12 -4.47
C TRP A 91 -3.20 11.76 -3.09
N GLN A 92 -3.47 13.06 -2.97
CA GLN A 92 -3.31 13.77 -1.70
C GLN A 92 -4.18 13.15 -0.61
N SER A 93 -5.47 12.91 -0.87
CA SER A 93 -6.37 12.25 0.07
C SER A 93 -5.96 10.82 0.41
N THR A 94 -5.46 10.07 -0.57
CA THR A 94 -4.96 8.71 -0.36
C THR A 94 -3.70 8.71 0.51
N TRP A 95 -2.78 9.65 0.27
CA TRP A 95 -1.52 9.77 1.00
C TRP A 95 -1.74 10.24 2.44
N GLU A 96 -2.62 11.20 2.66
CA GLU A 96 -3.02 11.65 4.01
C GLU A 96 -3.61 10.49 4.81
N LEU A 97 -4.58 9.77 4.24
CA LEU A 97 -5.19 8.62 4.89
C LEU A 97 -4.17 7.49 5.13
N TRP A 98 -3.27 7.22 4.18
CA TRP A 98 -2.20 6.24 4.37
C TRP A 98 -1.29 6.61 5.55
N GLN A 99 -0.86 7.88 5.62
CA GLN A 99 -0.01 8.36 6.73
C GLN A 99 -0.74 8.24 8.08
N GLU A 100 -2.00 8.66 8.16
CA GLU A 100 -2.83 8.52 9.37
C GLU A 100 -2.93 7.06 9.82
N LEU A 101 -3.30 6.15 8.91
CA LEU A 101 -3.44 4.73 9.20
C LEU A 101 -2.10 4.08 9.58
N SER A 102 -1.01 4.55 8.97
CA SER A 102 0.33 4.00 9.20
C SER A 102 0.88 4.32 10.59
N THR A 103 0.29 5.26 11.34
CA THR A 103 0.72 5.62 12.69
C THR A 103 -0.22 5.13 13.78
N LEU A 104 -1.30 4.43 13.42
CA LEU A 104 -2.22 3.85 14.40
C LEU A 104 -1.54 2.71 15.17
N GLU A 105 -1.79 2.69 16.48
CA GLU A 105 -1.35 1.62 17.37
C GLU A 105 -2.42 0.52 17.50
N PRO A 106 -2.02 -0.73 17.80
CA PRO A 106 -2.95 -1.80 18.09
C PRO A 106 -3.92 -1.43 19.23
N PRO A 107 -5.23 -1.71 19.09
CA PRO A 107 -6.20 -1.52 20.16
C PRO A 107 -5.83 -2.30 21.42
N SER A 108 -5.98 -1.68 22.59
CA SER A 108 -5.73 -2.34 23.89
C SER A 108 -6.71 -3.46 24.21
N ASP A 109 -7.84 -3.53 23.50
CA ASP A 109 -8.85 -4.58 23.63
C ASP A 109 -8.56 -5.82 22.78
N GLY A 110 -7.39 -5.88 22.15
CA GLY A 110 -6.92 -7.05 21.38
C GLY A 110 -7.61 -7.22 20.03
N ARG A 111 -8.42 -6.26 19.57
CA ARG A 111 -9.01 -6.32 18.23
C ARG A 111 -7.90 -6.26 17.16
N PRO A 112 -7.83 -7.22 16.23
CA PRO A 112 -6.79 -7.24 15.19
C PRO A 112 -7.05 -6.23 14.07
N LEU A 113 -8.11 -5.42 14.19
CA LEU A 113 -8.66 -4.63 13.10
C LEU A 113 -9.15 -3.27 13.60
N LEU A 114 -8.64 -2.21 12.98
CA LEU A 114 -9.19 -0.85 13.05
C LEU A 114 -9.78 -0.47 11.68
N THR A 115 -11.00 0.07 11.68
CA THR A 115 -11.65 0.59 10.46
C THR A 115 -11.95 2.06 10.66
N THR A 116 -11.54 2.91 9.70
CA THR A 116 -11.89 4.33 9.65
C THR A 116 -12.46 4.63 8.28
N GLY A 117 -13.59 5.32 8.11
CA GLY A 117 -14.12 5.74 6.79
C GLY A 117 -13.76 4.84 5.59
N ALA A 118 -12.81 5.31 4.76
CA ALA A 118 -12.24 4.62 3.59
C ALA A 118 -10.97 3.78 3.88
N GLY A 119 -10.48 3.79 5.11
CA GLY A 119 -9.29 3.11 5.61
C GLY A 119 -9.58 1.85 6.43
N ARG A 120 -8.58 0.97 6.49
CA ARG A 120 -8.55 -0.19 7.37
C ARG A 120 -7.10 -0.51 7.74
N VAL A 121 -6.84 -0.80 9.01
CA VAL A 121 -5.56 -1.32 9.51
C VAL A 121 -5.80 -2.69 10.14
N VAL A 122 -5.01 -3.67 9.73
CA VAL A 122 -4.96 -4.99 10.35
C VAL A 122 -3.64 -5.11 11.08
N PHE A 123 -3.67 -5.55 12.35
CA PHE A 123 -2.49 -5.91 13.13
C PHE A 123 -2.45 -7.45 13.20
N PRO A 124 -1.57 -8.09 12.41
CA PRO A 124 -1.42 -9.54 12.47
C PRO A 124 -0.95 -9.94 13.87
N ALA A 125 -1.67 -10.86 14.52
CA ALA A 125 -1.21 -11.43 15.77
C ALA A 125 0.06 -12.27 15.50
N PRO A 126 1.05 -12.29 16.40
CA PRO A 126 2.13 -13.26 16.31
C PRO A 126 1.50 -14.66 16.30
N THR A 127 1.87 -15.49 15.33
CA THR A 127 1.42 -16.87 15.24
C THR A 127 1.73 -17.55 16.57
N VAL A 128 0.70 -17.97 17.31
CA VAL A 128 0.86 -18.72 18.55
C VAL A 128 1.68 -19.95 18.22
N GLU A 129 2.93 -20.00 18.69
CA GLU A 129 3.72 -21.23 18.66
C GLU A 129 2.90 -22.31 19.37
N GLY A 130 2.79 -23.47 18.73
CA GLY A 130 2.07 -24.62 19.28
C GLY A 130 2.55 -24.98 20.70
N PRO A 131 1.74 -25.71 21.47
CA PRO A 131 2.03 -25.98 22.88
C PRO A 131 3.43 -26.58 23.05
N PRO A 132 4.14 -26.23 24.15
CA PRO A 132 5.50 -26.72 24.37
C PRO A 132 5.49 -28.25 24.31
N ALA A 133 6.41 -28.81 23.51
CA ALA A 133 6.61 -30.25 23.45
C ALA A 133 6.78 -30.79 24.87
N ALA A 134 5.92 -31.72 25.27
CA ALA A 134 5.99 -32.36 26.56
C ALA A 134 7.37 -32.98 26.74
N ALA A 135 8.10 -32.50 27.75
CA ALA A 135 9.36 -33.11 28.17
C ALA A 135 9.04 -34.51 28.75
N THR A 136 9.48 -35.56 28.05
CA THR A 136 9.63 -36.92 28.57
C THR A 136 10.96 -37.08 29.28
#